data_AF-A0A2R5EJT1-F1
#
_entry.id   AF-A0A2R5EJT1-F1
#
_cell.length_a   1.000
_cell.length_b   1.000
_cell.length_c   1.000
_cell.angle_alpha   90.00
_cell.angle_beta   90.00
_cell.angle_gamma   90.00
#
_symmetry.space_group_name_H-M   'P 1'
#
loop_
_entity.id
_entity.type
_entity.pdbx_description
1 polymer ?
#
loop_
_entity_poly.entity_id
_entity_poly.type
_entity_poly.pdbx_seq_one_letter_code
_entity_poly.pdbx_strand_id
1 'polypeptide(L)'
;MRSNDAFKGLPHDIFAFTLIQELIARSLDVELGNYKHSVGSLHLYDEDRNRAERYLQEGWQSRIAMPSMPKGDPRPSIRKLLDIEVDIRQGKATGKEADSLDPYWADLVRILQIYKYSQSRDTLRKISLLSRAMDSDVYRVYIDQRRSTQTKKLLVHDTPEQLSLLPQTD
;
A
#
# COMPACT_ATOMS: atom_id res chain seq x y z
N MET A 1 7.96 8.80 -21.48
CA MET A 1 7.05 7.69 -21.84
C MET A 1 6.31 8.02 -23.12
N ARG A 2 6.08 7.05 -24.02
CA ARG A 2 5.34 7.30 -25.28
C ARG A 2 3.85 7.56 -25.05
N SER A 3 3.27 6.86 -24.09
CA SER A 3 1.86 6.93 -23.71
C SER A 3 1.74 6.62 -22.22
N ASN A 4 0.89 7.33 -21.48
CA ASN A 4 0.65 7.14 -20.06
C ASN A 4 -0.83 7.36 -19.75
N ASP A 5 -1.44 6.40 -19.07
CA ASP A 5 -2.74 6.59 -18.42
C ASP A 5 -2.57 7.58 -17.26
N ALA A 6 -3.34 8.66 -17.24
CA ALA A 6 -3.23 9.74 -16.25
C ALA A 6 -3.82 9.40 -14.87
N PHE A 7 -4.75 8.45 -14.79
CA PHE A 7 -5.52 8.16 -13.59
C PHE A 7 -5.00 6.94 -12.82
N LYS A 8 -4.71 5.85 -13.54
CA LYS A 8 -4.14 4.62 -12.99
C LYS A 8 -2.63 4.59 -13.16
N GLY A 9 -2.13 4.82 -14.37
CA GLY A 9 -0.72 4.60 -14.71
C GLY A 9 0.22 5.60 -14.04
N LEU A 10 -0.07 6.89 -14.22
CA LEU A 10 0.81 7.98 -13.81
C LEU A 10 1.18 7.95 -12.32
N PRO A 11 0.26 7.73 -11.36
CA PRO A 11 0.63 7.61 -9.96
C PRO A 11 1.60 6.44 -9.68
N HIS A 12 1.39 5.29 -10.33
CA HIS A 12 2.27 4.12 -10.20
C HIS A 12 3.65 4.39 -10.81
N ASP A 13 3.69 4.98 -12.00
CA ASP A 13 4.93 5.29 -12.72
C ASP A 13 5.77 6.32 -11.97
N ILE A 14 5.15 7.42 -11.50
CA ILE A 14 5.84 8.44 -10.70
C ILE A 14 6.41 7.83 -9.43
N PHE A 15 5.63 7.02 -8.71
CA PHE A 15 6.11 6.35 -7.50
C PHE A 15 7.31 5.44 -7.81
N ALA A 16 7.20 4.55 -8.80
CA ALA A 16 8.24 3.59 -9.12
C ALA A 16 9.54 4.27 -9.61
N PHE A 17 9.43 5.26 -10.50
CA PHE A 17 10.61 5.93 -11.05
C PHE A 17 11.32 6.83 -10.03
N THR A 18 10.57 7.51 -9.16
CA THR A 18 11.18 8.32 -8.09
C THR A 18 11.76 7.45 -6.98
N LEU A 19 11.17 6.29 -6.68
CA LEU A 19 11.77 5.29 -5.80
C LEU A 19 13.11 4.77 -6.37
N ILE A 20 13.15 4.44 -7.66
CA ILE A 20 14.40 4.02 -8.33
C ILE A 20 15.44 5.15 -8.32
N GLN A 21 15.02 6.39 -8.57
CA GLN A 21 15.91 7.55 -8.50
C GLN A 21 16.53 7.68 -7.09
N GLU A 22 15.71 7.57 -6.03
CA GLU A 22 16.21 7.62 -4.65
C GLU A 22 17.14 6.44 -4.35
N LEU A 23 16.80 5.21 -4.75
CA LEU A 23 17.66 4.03 -4.61
C LEU A 23 19.06 4.25 -5.21
N ILE A 24 19.12 4.81 -6.42
CA ILE A 24 20.38 5.10 -7.11
C ILE A 24 21.14 6.21 -6.38
N ALA A 25 20.46 7.29 -5.97
CA ALA A 25 21.08 8.39 -5.24
C ALA A 25 21.72 7.91 -3.92
N ARG A 26 21.00 7.08 -3.15
CA ARG A 26 21.52 6.45 -1.92
C ARG A 26 22.71 5.54 -2.17
N SER A 27 22.65 4.73 -3.23
CA SER A 27 23.72 3.81 -3.61
C SER A 27 25.02 4.53 -4.02
N LEU A 28 24.90 5.73 -4.58
CA LEU A 28 26.04 6.56 -5.02
C LEU A 28 26.48 7.59 -3.98
N ASP A 29 25.79 7.66 -2.83
CA ASP A 29 25.97 8.67 -1.79
C ASP A 29 25.92 10.11 -2.32
N VAL A 30 24.91 10.39 -3.16
CA VAL A 30 24.64 11.73 -3.71
C VAL A 30 23.28 12.25 -3.29
N GLU A 31 23.10 13.57 -3.41
CA GLU A 31 21.80 14.20 -3.14
C GLU A 31 20.75 13.84 -4.20
N LEU A 32 19.48 13.78 -3.77
CA LEU A 32 18.36 13.54 -4.66
C LEU A 32 18.06 14.80 -5.49
N GLY A 33 18.25 14.69 -6.81
CA GLY A 33 17.95 15.76 -7.74
C GLY A 33 16.49 15.84 -8.19
N ASN A 34 16.23 16.68 -9.20
CA ASN A 34 14.90 16.87 -9.76
C ASN A 34 14.46 15.70 -10.66
N TYR A 35 13.24 15.21 -10.46
CA TYR A 35 12.59 14.28 -11.36
C TYR A 35 11.85 15.02 -12.48
N LYS A 36 12.05 14.60 -13.73
CA LYS A 36 11.32 15.13 -14.90
C LYS A 36 10.56 14.01 -15.59
N HIS A 37 9.25 14.14 -15.66
CA HIS A 37 8.37 13.19 -16.32
C HIS A 37 7.87 13.75 -17.65
N SER A 38 8.30 13.17 -18.77
CA SER A 38 7.89 13.60 -20.11
C SER A 38 7.05 12.51 -20.77
N VAL A 39 5.85 12.86 -21.24
CA VAL A 39 4.88 11.93 -21.82
C VAL A 39 4.48 12.42 -23.22
N GLY A 40 4.48 11.52 -24.21
CA GLY A 40 3.98 11.81 -25.56
C GLY A 40 2.46 11.94 -25.58
N SER A 41 1.75 10.89 -25.16
CA SER A 41 0.29 10.87 -25.01
C SER A 41 -0.12 10.62 -23.56
N LEU A 42 -0.51 11.68 -22.84
CA LEU A 42 -1.10 11.57 -21.51
C LEU A 42 -2.62 11.57 -21.67
N HIS A 43 -3.29 10.49 -21.28
CA HIS A 43 -4.70 10.29 -21.60
C HIS A 43 -5.48 9.73 -20.41
N LEU A 44 -6.80 9.97 -20.42
CA LEU A 44 -7.76 9.39 -19.48
C LEU A 44 -8.71 8.50 -20.29
N TYR A 45 -8.90 7.25 -19.87
CA TYR A 45 -9.88 6.38 -20.49
C TYR A 45 -11.30 6.77 -20.10
N ASP A 46 -12.24 6.68 -21.04
CA ASP A 46 -13.65 7.05 -20.82
C ASP A 46 -14.29 6.26 -19.67
N GLU A 47 -13.93 4.98 -19.51
CA GLU A 47 -14.40 4.13 -18.40
C GLU A 47 -14.02 4.66 -17.01
N ASP A 48 -12.93 5.43 -16.91
CA ASP A 48 -12.46 6.00 -15.64
C ASP A 48 -12.92 7.44 -15.42
N ARG A 49 -13.58 8.07 -16.40
CA ARG A 49 -13.99 9.48 -16.33
C ARG A 49 -14.79 9.81 -15.07
N ASN A 50 -15.83 9.03 -14.79
CA ASN A 50 -16.67 9.22 -13.60
C ASN A 50 -15.88 9.06 -12.29
N ARG A 51 -14.85 8.21 -12.27
CA ARG A 51 -14.00 8.01 -11.08
C ARG A 51 -13.04 9.18 -10.90
N ALA A 52 -12.46 9.68 -11.98
CA ALA A 52 -11.62 10.87 -11.97
C ALA A 52 -12.40 12.11 -11.52
N GLU A 53 -13.63 12.31 -12.03
CA GLU A 53 -14.50 13.42 -11.63
C GLU A 53 -14.84 13.36 -10.14
N ARG A 54 -15.18 12.17 -9.61
CA ARG A 54 -15.39 12.01 -8.17
C ARG A 54 -14.15 12.33 -7.35
N TYR A 55 -12.98 11.85 -7.77
CA TYR A 55 -11.71 12.14 -7.10
C TYR A 55 -11.40 13.66 -7.07
N LEU A 56 -11.72 14.39 -8.13
CA LEU A 56 -11.60 15.85 -8.15
C LEU A 56 -12.61 16.54 -7.22
N GLN A 57 -13.83 16.01 -7.12
CA GLN A 57 -14.89 16.53 -6.26
C GLN A 57 -14.67 16.28 -4.76
N GLU A 58 -13.81 15.32 -4.38
CA GLU A 58 -13.46 15.09 -2.97
C GLU A 58 -12.92 16.36 -2.28
N GLY A 59 -12.39 17.32 -3.05
CA GLY A 59 -12.01 18.65 -2.57
C GLY A 59 -10.82 18.68 -1.62
N TRP A 60 -10.37 17.51 -1.17
CA TRP A 60 -9.24 17.32 -0.26
C TRP A 60 -8.21 16.40 -0.89
N GLN A 61 -7.02 16.94 -1.18
CA GLN A 61 -5.89 16.17 -1.68
C GLN A 61 -4.79 16.14 -0.63
N SER A 62 -4.54 14.96 -0.07
CA SER A 62 -3.50 14.77 0.94
C SER A 62 -2.12 15.15 0.37
N ARG A 63 -1.38 15.99 1.10
CA ARG A 63 -0.03 16.42 0.75
C ARG A 63 1.04 15.78 1.64
N ILE A 64 0.78 14.55 2.09
CA ILE A 64 1.75 13.80 2.90
C ILE A 64 2.86 13.30 1.99
N ALA A 65 4.09 13.70 2.29
CA ALA A 65 5.27 13.17 1.62
C ALA A 65 5.59 11.76 2.13
N MET A 66 6.12 10.92 1.24
CA MET A 66 6.74 9.66 1.65
C MET A 66 7.94 9.95 2.56
N PRO A 67 8.21 9.09 3.56
CA PRO A 67 9.43 9.20 4.35
C PRO A 67 10.66 9.07 3.44
N SER A 68 11.74 9.77 3.78
CA SER A 68 13.01 9.65 3.05
C SER A 68 13.64 8.28 3.30
N MET A 69 14.20 7.68 2.26
CA MET A 69 14.95 6.44 2.39
C MET A 69 16.20 6.65 3.26
N PRO A 70 16.59 5.66 4.08
CA PRO A 70 17.80 5.73 4.89
C PRO A 70 19.05 6.01 4.06
N LYS A 71 20.03 6.70 4.67
CA LYS A 71 21.34 6.94 4.05
C LYS A 71 22.15 5.65 3.93
N GLY A 72 23.07 5.61 2.98
CA GLY A 72 23.93 4.46 2.69
C GLY A 72 23.36 3.53 1.62
N ASP A 73 24.10 2.45 1.31
CA ASP A 73 23.70 1.49 0.29
C ASP A 73 22.40 0.74 0.69
N PRO A 74 21.29 0.89 -0.05
CA PRO A 74 20.03 0.24 0.29
C PRO A 74 20.00 -1.24 -0.09
N ARG A 75 20.95 -1.75 -0.90
CA ARG A 75 20.92 -3.12 -1.44
C ARG A 75 20.77 -4.22 -0.37
N PRO A 76 21.46 -4.18 0.79
CA PRO A 76 21.29 -5.20 1.82
C PRO A 76 19.86 -5.20 2.39
N SER A 77 19.28 -4.03 2.61
CA SER A 77 17.90 -3.88 3.11
C SER A 77 16.87 -4.34 2.08
N ILE A 78 17.08 -4.04 0.80
CA ILE A 78 16.23 -4.53 -0.30
C ILE A 78 16.25 -6.05 -0.36
N ARG A 79 17.45 -6.67 -0.28
CA ARG A 79 17.56 -8.14 -0.30
C ARG A 79 16.77 -8.76 0.84
N LYS A 80 16.96 -8.26 2.06
CA LYS A 80 16.17 -8.69 3.23
C LYS A 80 14.67 -8.49 3.02
N LEU A 81 14.24 -7.33 2.52
CA LEU A 81 12.83 -7.04 2.24
C LEU A 81 12.24 -8.04 1.24
N LEU A 82 12.97 -8.40 0.18
CA LEU A 82 12.54 -9.38 -0.82
C LEU A 82 12.44 -10.80 -0.23
N ASP A 83 13.40 -11.21 0.59
CA ASP A 83 13.36 -12.50 1.27
C ASP A 83 12.12 -12.58 2.20
N ILE A 84 11.87 -11.52 2.97
CA ILE A 84 10.70 -11.39 3.84
C ILE A 84 9.39 -11.37 3.03
N GLU A 85 9.35 -10.67 1.90
CA GLU A 85 8.17 -10.66 1.00
C GLU A 85 7.82 -12.08 0.54
N VAL A 86 8.82 -12.87 0.15
CA VAL A 86 8.64 -14.26 -0.28
C VAL A 86 8.03 -15.08 0.87
N ASP A 87 8.56 -14.94 2.07
CA ASP A 87 8.05 -15.65 3.26
C ASP A 87 6.61 -15.24 3.62
N ILE A 88 6.28 -13.95 3.55
CA ILE A 88 4.92 -13.45 3.77
C ILE A 88 3.96 -14.02 2.71
N ARG A 89 4.36 -13.99 1.44
CA ARG A 89 3.56 -14.49 0.32
C ARG A 89 3.28 -15.97 0.48
N GLN A 90 4.29 -16.76 0.84
CA GLN A 90 4.19 -18.20 1.11
C GLN A 90 3.54 -18.55 2.46
N GLY A 91 3.32 -17.58 3.35
CA GLY A 91 2.72 -17.80 4.68
C GLY A 91 3.69 -18.40 5.71
N LYS A 92 4.99 -18.27 5.49
CA LYS A 92 6.06 -18.72 6.39
C LYS A 92 6.50 -17.65 7.39
N ALA A 93 6.02 -16.42 7.24
CA ALA A 93 6.37 -15.31 8.12
C ALA A 93 5.91 -15.55 9.57
N THR A 94 6.83 -15.29 10.49
CA THR A 94 6.73 -15.36 11.95
C THR A 94 6.13 -14.10 12.59
N GLY A 95 6.11 -12.97 11.88
CA GLY A 95 5.55 -11.69 12.34
C GLY A 95 6.55 -10.76 13.02
N LYS A 96 7.82 -11.16 13.16
CA LYS A 96 8.92 -10.36 13.77
C LYS A 96 9.96 -9.89 12.76
N GLU A 97 9.68 -10.06 11.47
CA GLU A 97 10.66 -9.80 10.40
C GLU A 97 11.08 -8.32 10.35
N ALA A 98 10.15 -7.42 10.70
CA ALA A 98 10.34 -5.98 10.67
C ALA A 98 11.29 -5.45 11.77
N ASP A 99 11.47 -6.19 12.88
CA ASP A 99 12.19 -5.70 14.08
C ASP A 99 13.70 -5.51 13.83
N SER A 100 14.24 -6.14 12.80
CA SER A 100 15.67 -6.10 12.44
C SER A 100 16.03 -5.07 11.36
N LEU A 101 15.04 -4.30 10.90
CA LEU A 101 15.17 -3.35 9.80
C LEU A 101 15.05 -1.92 10.30
N ASP A 102 15.64 -0.98 9.56
CA ASP A 102 15.38 0.44 9.75
C ASP A 102 13.87 0.73 9.57
N PRO A 103 13.30 1.69 10.33
CA PRO A 103 11.87 2.02 10.32
C PRO A 103 11.26 2.15 8.93
N TYR A 104 11.98 2.74 7.97
CA TYR A 104 11.52 2.88 6.58
C TYR A 104 11.20 1.53 5.94
N TRP A 105 12.10 0.56 6.05
CA TRP A 105 11.92 -0.77 5.47
C TRP A 105 10.97 -1.64 6.30
N ALA A 106 10.97 -1.44 7.62
CA ALA A 106 10.06 -2.11 8.54
C ALA A 106 8.59 -1.79 8.21
N ASP A 107 8.27 -0.54 7.88
CA ASP A 107 6.94 -0.14 7.45
C ASP A 107 6.50 -0.81 6.14
N LEU A 108 7.40 -0.96 5.17
CA LEU A 108 7.12 -1.70 3.94
C LEU A 108 6.80 -3.19 4.23
N VAL A 109 7.55 -3.82 5.14
CA VAL A 109 7.24 -5.19 5.61
C VAL A 109 5.85 -5.25 6.25
N ARG A 110 5.52 -4.29 7.14
CA ARG A 110 4.21 -4.23 7.81
C ARG A 110 3.06 -4.07 6.81
N ILE A 111 3.24 -3.29 5.74
CA ILE A 111 2.25 -3.16 4.67
C ILE A 111 1.99 -4.50 3.98
N LEU A 112 3.04 -5.25 3.67
CA LEU A 112 2.93 -6.58 3.05
C LEU A 112 2.23 -7.58 3.99
N GLN A 113 2.56 -7.55 5.28
CA GLN A 113 1.89 -8.38 6.30
C GLN A 113 0.40 -7.99 6.43
N ILE A 114 0.07 -6.69 6.47
CA ILE A 114 -1.32 -6.20 6.50
C ILE A 114 -2.07 -6.66 5.25
N TYR A 115 -1.45 -6.58 4.08
CA TYR A 115 -2.05 -7.10 2.84
C TYR A 115 -2.38 -8.60 2.97
N LYS A 116 -1.41 -9.42 3.38
CA LYS A 116 -1.61 -10.87 3.58
C LYS A 116 -2.72 -11.16 4.59
N TYR A 117 -2.70 -10.49 5.74
CA TYR A 117 -3.74 -10.65 6.75
C TYR A 117 -5.12 -10.20 6.28
N SER A 118 -5.21 -9.18 5.41
CA SER A 118 -6.48 -8.74 4.84
C SER A 118 -7.14 -9.79 3.93
N GLN A 119 -6.41 -10.82 3.52
CA GLN A 119 -6.93 -11.97 2.78
C GLN A 119 -7.40 -13.11 3.68
N SER A 120 -6.97 -13.17 4.94
CA SER A 120 -7.34 -14.21 5.91
C SER A 120 -8.47 -13.74 6.83
N ARG A 121 -9.27 -14.67 7.37
CA ARG A 121 -10.35 -14.35 8.33
C ARG A 121 -9.77 -14.10 9.74
N ASP A 122 -10.48 -13.30 10.55
CA ASP A 122 -10.17 -13.01 11.96
C ASP A 122 -8.74 -12.49 12.24
N THR A 123 -8.25 -11.62 11.37
CA THR A 123 -6.91 -11.02 11.50
C THR A 123 -6.95 -9.53 11.89
N LEU A 124 -8.13 -8.99 12.22
CA LEU A 124 -8.32 -7.57 12.53
C LEU A 124 -7.44 -7.10 13.69
N ARG A 125 -7.27 -7.93 14.73
CA ARG A 125 -6.35 -7.65 15.84
C ARG A 125 -4.90 -7.53 15.35
N LYS A 126 -4.45 -8.41 14.46
CA LYS A 126 -3.09 -8.38 13.90
C LYS A 126 -2.86 -7.12 13.05
N ILE A 127 -3.80 -6.78 12.17
CA ILE A 127 -3.75 -5.55 11.38
C ILE A 127 -3.69 -4.32 12.29
N SER A 128 -4.47 -4.32 13.38
CA SER A 128 -4.47 -3.21 14.33
C SER A 128 -3.18 -3.06 15.12
N LEU A 129 -2.52 -4.17 15.49
CA LEU A 129 -1.21 -4.14 16.11
C LEU A 129 -0.15 -3.59 15.15
N LEU A 130 -0.11 -4.10 13.91
CA LEU A 130 0.84 -3.63 12.90
C LEU A 130 0.65 -2.14 12.58
N SER A 131 -0.60 -1.69 12.46
CA SER A 131 -0.92 -0.28 12.23
C SER A 131 -0.42 0.65 13.34
N ARG A 132 -0.39 0.20 14.59
CA ARG A 132 0.14 0.99 15.72
C ARG A 132 1.66 1.00 15.77
N ALA A 133 2.29 0.02 15.11
CA ALA A 133 3.74 -0.10 15.02
C ALA A 133 4.33 0.59 13.77
N MET A 134 3.50 1.23 12.94
CA MET A 134 3.97 2.02 11.80
C MET A 134 4.73 3.24 12.28
N ASP A 135 5.82 3.57 11.59
CA ASP A 135 6.59 4.79 11.84
C ASP A 135 6.00 6.00 11.08
N SER A 136 5.52 5.76 9.84
CA SER A 136 4.95 6.80 8.98
C SER A 136 3.43 6.73 8.86
N ASP A 137 2.80 7.91 8.98
CA ASP A 137 1.37 8.11 8.75
C ASP A 137 0.96 8.05 7.27
N VAL A 138 1.91 8.04 6.32
CA VAL A 138 1.62 8.08 4.87
C VAL A 138 0.76 6.89 4.42
N TYR A 139 0.84 5.77 5.15
CA TYR A 139 0.14 4.53 4.83
C TYR A 139 -1.24 4.40 5.50
N ARG A 140 -1.64 5.36 6.35
CA ARG A 140 -2.88 5.26 7.15
C ARG A 140 -4.12 5.01 6.29
N VAL A 141 -4.26 5.72 5.18
CA VAL A 141 -5.39 5.56 4.24
C VAL A 141 -5.48 4.14 3.72
N TYR A 142 -4.35 3.55 3.31
CA TYR A 142 -4.29 2.17 2.86
C TYR A 142 -4.69 1.19 3.97
N ILE A 143 -4.16 1.38 5.17
CA ILE A 143 -4.41 0.52 6.32
C ILE A 143 -5.90 0.54 6.71
N ASP A 144 -6.51 1.73 6.77
CA ASP A 144 -7.93 1.89 7.13
C ASP A 144 -8.86 1.29 6.07
N GLN A 145 -8.50 1.37 4.79
CA GLN A 145 -9.23 0.69 3.73
C GLN A 145 -9.18 -0.85 3.91
N ARG A 146 -8.03 -1.40 4.33
CA ARG A 146 -7.91 -2.85 4.60
C ARG A 146 -8.68 -3.27 5.85
N ARG A 147 -8.68 -2.45 6.90
CA ARG A 147 -9.48 -2.68 8.12
C ARG A 147 -10.96 -2.71 7.82
N SER A 148 -11.49 -1.68 7.14
CA SER A 148 -12.91 -1.60 6.80
C SER A 148 -13.38 -2.77 5.93
N THR A 149 -12.53 -3.24 5.02
CA THR A 149 -12.80 -4.44 4.22
C THR A 149 -12.92 -5.70 5.09
N GLN A 150 -12.06 -5.85 6.10
CA GLN A 150 -12.11 -6.96 7.05
C GLN A 150 -13.33 -6.89 7.98
N THR A 151 -13.66 -5.71 8.49
CA THR A 151 -14.88 -5.50 9.29
C THR A 151 -16.13 -5.90 8.50
N LYS A 152 -16.23 -5.53 7.22
CA LYS A 152 -17.34 -5.97 6.36
C LYS A 152 -17.37 -7.49 6.18
N LYS A 153 -16.23 -8.16 6.00
CA LYS A 153 -16.16 -9.63 5.90
C LYS A 153 -16.63 -10.35 7.17
N LEU A 154 -16.34 -9.79 8.35
CA LEU A 154 -16.83 -10.31 9.64
C LEU A 154 -18.35 -10.15 9.77
N LEU A 155 -18.86 -8.93 9.51
CA LEU A 155 -20.29 -8.62 9.63
C LEU A 155 -21.18 -9.44 8.69
N VAL A 156 -20.75 -9.72 7.46
CA VAL A 156 -21.51 -10.54 6.50
C VAL A 156 -21.70 -11.97 7.02
N HIS A 157 -20.75 -12.49 7.79
CA HIS A 157 -20.77 -13.88 8.28
C HIS A 157 -21.43 -14.02 9.66
N ASP A 158 -21.49 -12.97 10.46
CA ASP A 158 -22.23 -12.96 11.74
C ASP A 158 -23.75 -12.79 11.55
N THR A 159 -24.22 -12.56 10.31
CA THR A 159 -25.63 -12.70 9.96
C THR A 159 -26.00 -14.19 10.03
N PRO A 160 -26.90 -14.63 10.93
CA PRO A 160 -27.28 -16.04 11.00
C PRO A 160 -27.94 -16.45 9.68
N GLU A 161 -27.43 -17.49 9.03
CA GLU A 161 -28.08 -18.10 7.84
C GLU A 161 -29.54 -18.49 8.14
N GLN A 162 -29.90 -18.69 9.42
CA GLN A 162 -31.26 -18.96 9.88
C GLN A 162 -32.27 -17.83 9.64
N LEU A 163 -31.86 -16.58 9.45
CA LEU A 163 -32.78 -15.48 9.11
C LEU A 163 -33.27 -15.55 7.64
N SER A 164 -32.57 -16.27 6.77
CA SER A 164 -33.02 -16.53 5.39
C SER A 164 -34.01 -17.71 5.28
N LEU A 165 -34.23 -18.45 6.37
CA LEU A 165 -35.17 -19.57 6.46
C LEU A 165 -36.48 -19.20 7.17
N LEU A 166 -36.61 -17.97 7.67
CA LEU A 166 -37.89 -17.50 8.18
C LEU A 166 -38.81 -17.22 6.98
N PRO A 167 -40.00 -17.85 6.92
CA PRO A 167 -40.96 -17.54 5.87
C PRO A 167 -41.25 -16.04 5.93
N GLN A 168 -41.22 -15.38 4.77
CA GLN A 168 -41.74 -14.02 4.68
C GLN A 168 -43.22 -14.10 5.03
N THR A 169 -43.56 -13.59 6.20
CA THR A 169 -44.95 -13.38 6.59
C THR A 169 -45.49 -12.29 5.68
N ASP A 170 -46.54 -12.62 4.93
CA ASP A 170 -47.28 -11.75 4.02
C ASP A 170 -47.67 -10.39 4.64
#